data_AF-A0A520CGU1-F1
#
_entry.id   AF-A0A520CGU1-F1
#
_cell.length_a   1.000
_cell.length_b   1.000
_cell.length_c   1.000
_cell.angle_alpha   90.00
_cell.angle_beta   90.00
_cell.angle_gamma   90.00
#
_symmetry.space_group_name_H-M   'P 1'
#
loop_
_entity.id
_entity.type
_entity.pdbx_description
1 polymer ?
#
loop_
_entity_poly.entity_id
_entity_poly.type
_entity_poly.pdbx_seq_one_letter_code
_entity_poly.pdbx_strand_id
1 'polypeptide(L)'
;MNKQLIDLFIKNAIAEDVGDGDHTSLSTIPAGTQGKAKLIVKEDGILAGVELALEIFNQIDSDLKTTVFIEDGAVVKYGDIALTVEGSTHSILLAERLVLNCMQRMSGIATKTNRIVAKLKPYNTKVLDTRKTTPGLRYLEKWAVVIGGGVNHRIGLYDMILIKDNHVDYAGGIANAITAANNYLTETGKSLQIEIEVRNLAELNEVLATGNVDRIMLDNFELPKLKEAVEIINGRFTTEASGGIVEENVADYATCGVDFISMGALTHSVKSLDLSLKAF
;
A
#
# COMPACT_ATOMS: atom_id res chain seq x y z
N MET A 1 11.86 6.25 -1.59
CA MET A 1 11.29 6.80 -0.35
C MET A 1 11.06 8.32 -0.46
N ASN A 2 9.89 8.85 -0.04
CA ASN A 2 9.62 10.30 0.01
C ASN A 2 9.96 10.83 1.41
N LYS A 3 11.13 11.45 1.55
CA LYS A 3 11.68 11.85 2.85
C LYS A 3 10.82 12.87 3.57
N GLN A 4 10.24 13.85 2.87
CA GLN A 4 9.40 14.88 3.50
C GLN A 4 8.14 14.31 4.14
N LEU A 5 7.47 13.36 3.48
CA LEU A 5 6.29 12.70 4.03
C LEU A 5 6.62 11.85 5.25
N ILE A 6 7.75 11.15 5.20
CA ILE A 6 8.21 10.32 6.32
C ILE A 6 8.64 11.18 7.50
N ASP A 7 9.42 12.23 7.28
CA ASP A 7 9.86 13.13 8.33
C ASP A 7 8.66 13.74 9.07
N LEU A 8 7.62 14.15 8.33
CA LEU A 8 6.39 14.68 8.92
C LEU A 8 5.61 13.61 9.67
N PHE A 9 5.51 12.39 9.12
CA PHE A 9 4.85 11.27 9.79
C PHE A 9 5.53 10.94 11.11
N ILE A 10 6.85 10.75 11.11
CA ILE A 10 7.61 10.37 12.31
C ILE A 10 7.50 11.48 13.36
N LYS A 11 7.63 12.76 12.99
CA LYS A 11 7.44 13.89 13.93
C LYS A 11 6.08 13.86 14.60
N ASN A 12 5.02 13.64 13.83
CA ASN A 12 3.66 13.59 14.38
C ASN A 12 3.46 12.37 15.29
N ALA A 13 4.02 11.22 14.92
CA ALA A 13 3.92 10.00 15.72
C ALA A 13 4.73 10.08 17.02
N ILE A 14 5.91 10.71 17.00
CA ILE A 14 6.67 11.01 18.22
C ILE A 14 5.88 11.98 19.12
N ALA A 15 5.29 13.03 18.54
CA ALA A 15 4.50 13.98 19.31
C ALA A 15 3.24 13.34 19.95
N GLU A 16 2.63 12.37 19.26
CA GLU A 16 1.52 11.57 19.77
C GLU A 16 1.92 10.72 20.99
N ASP A 17 3.07 10.03 20.92
CA ASP A 17 3.44 9.01 21.92
C ASP A 17 4.24 9.58 23.12
N VAL A 18 5.02 10.65 22.91
CA VAL A 18 5.97 11.14 23.92
C VAL A 18 5.40 12.23 24.84
N GLY A 19 4.61 13.16 24.30
CA GLY A 19 4.11 14.30 25.08
C GLY A 19 5.24 15.10 25.77
N ASP A 20 5.26 15.11 27.09
CA ASP A 20 6.29 15.75 27.92
C ASP A 20 7.46 14.83 28.32
N GLY A 21 7.39 13.53 28.00
CA GLY A 21 8.50 12.58 28.16
C GLY A 21 8.08 11.13 28.44
N ASP A 22 8.99 10.19 28.19
CA ASP A 22 8.85 8.80 28.65
C ASP A 22 9.20 8.66 30.14
N HIS A 23 8.21 8.96 30.98
CA HIS A 23 8.37 8.93 32.44
C HIS A 23 8.75 7.55 32.99
N THR A 24 8.44 6.47 32.27
CA THR A 24 8.81 5.12 32.71
C THR A 24 10.31 4.93 32.54
N SER A 25 10.87 5.21 31.37
CA SER A 25 12.33 5.11 31.15
C SER A 25 13.11 6.11 32.00
N LEU A 26 12.61 7.35 32.12
CA LEU A 26 13.26 8.41 32.90
C LEU A 26 13.33 8.08 34.40
N SER A 27 12.32 7.40 34.96
CA SER A 27 12.28 7.06 36.40
C SER A 27 12.96 5.75 36.75
N THR A 28 13.06 4.81 35.79
CA THR A 28 13.55 3.45 36.05
C THR A 28 14.98 3.21 35.58
N ILE A 29 15.52 4.05 34.70
CA ILE A 29 16.83 3.84 34.09
C ILE A 29 17.70 5.10 34.27
N PRO A 30 18.93 4.98 34.83
CA PRO A 30 19.84 6.12 34.98
C PRO A 30 20.16 6.80 33.65
N ALA A 31 20.25 8.13 33.66
CA ALA A 31 20.67 8.90 32.50
C ALA A 31 22.07 8.47 32.01
N GLY A 32 22.25 8.41 30.68
CA GLY A 32 23.51 8.00 30.04
C GLY A 32 23.73 6.49 29.94
N THR A 33 22.81 5.66 30.45
CA THR A 33 22.89 4.21 30.31
C THR A 33 22.92 3.81 28.83
N GLN A 34 23.89 2.96 28.47
CA GLN A 34 24.06 2.41 27.13
C GLN A 34 23.57 0.96 27.10
N GLY A 35 22.95 0.55 26.00
CA GLY A 35 22.45 -0.80 25.84
C GLY A 35 22.28 -1.20 24.38
N LYS A 36 21.83 -2.44 24.18
CA LYS A 36 21.52 -3.01 22.87
C LYS A 36 20.15 -3.65 22.88
N ALA A 37 19.47 -3.60 21.75
CA ALA A 37 18.22 -4.32 21.53
C ALA A 37 18.21 -4.99 20.15
N LYS A 38 17.48 -6.09 20.02
CA LYS A 38 17.30 -6.83 18.78
C LYS A 38 15.83 -6.93 18.41
N LEU A 39 15.53 -6.72 17.13
CA LEU A 39 14.19 -6.87 16.59
C LEU A 39 14.00 -8.31 16.13
N ILE A 40 13.08 -9.01 16.79
CA ILE A 40 12.81 -10.44 16.63
C ILE A 40 11.48 -10.61 15.90
N VAL A 41 11.49 -11.45 14.87
CA VAL A 41 10.30 -11.88 14.16
C VAL A 41 9.54 -12.92 14.99
N LYS A 42 8.23 -12.72 15.17
CA LYS A 42 7.37 -13.59 15.99
C LYS A 42 6.29 -14.31 15.19
N GLU A 43 6.26 -14.13 13.87
CA GLU A 43 5.34 -14.77 12.94
C GLU A 43 5.98 -14.85 11.55
N ASP A 44 5.74 -15.95 10.83
CA ASP A 44 6.25 -16.15 9.46
C ASP A 44 5.58 -15.17 8.48
N GLY A 45 6.34 -14.62 7.53
CA GLY A 45 5.78 -13.70 6.55
C GLY A 45 6.81 -12.99 5.68
N ILE A 46 6.47 -11.78 5.24
CA ILE A 46 7.33 -10.86 4.50
C ILE A 46 7.66 -9.68 5.40
N LEU A 47 8.95 -9.42 5.60
CA LEU A 47 9.40 -8.28 6.38
C LEU A 47 9.24 -6.99 5.56
N ALA A 48 8.68 -5.96 6.18
CA ALA A 48 8.55 -4.63 5.59
C ALA A 48 8.63 -3.53 6.67
N GLY A 49 9.24 -2.41 6.31
CA GLY A 49 9.40 -1.23 7.17
C GLY A 49 10.77 -1.12 7.84
N VAL A 50 11.76 -1.91 7.43
CA VAL A 50 13.15 -1.81 7.91
C VAL A 50 13.71 -0.43 7.59
N GLU A 51 13.57 0.05 6.35
CA GLU A 51 14.06 1.38 5.95
C GLU A 51 13.37 2.50 6.76
N LEU A 52 12.07 2.36 7.06
CA LEU A 52 11.35 3.29 7.92
C LEU A 52 11.82 3.25 9.38
N ALA A 53 12.12 2.06 9.92
CA ALA A 53 12.64 1.91 11.27
C ALA A 53 13.99 2.61 11.45
N LEU A 54 14.87 2.54 10.45
CA LEU A 54 16.14 3.25 10.46
C LEU A 54 15.94 4.77 10.53
N GLU A 55 15.00 5.33 9.76
CA GLU A 55 14.69 6.76 9.82
C GLU A 55 14.02 7.15 11.15
N ILE A 56 13.20 6.29 11.76
CA ILE A 56 12.63 6.51 13.10
C ILE A 56 13.76 6.58 14.15
N PHE A 57 14.65 5.59 14.18
CA PHE A 57 15.78 5.60 15.12
C PHE A 57 16.64 6.85 14.94
N ASN A 58 16.99 7.17 13.70
CA ASN A 58 17.82 8.34 13.39
C ASN A 58 17.15 9.68 13.76
N GLN A 59 15.82 9.80 13.61
CA GLN A 59 15.10 11.02 13.98
C GLN A 59 14.95 11.17 15.50
N ILE A 60 14.88 10.05 16.23
CA ILE A 60 14.82 10.06 17.70
C ILE A 60 16.20 10.39 18.27
N ASP A 61 17.25 9.73 17.79
CA ASP A 61 18.61 9.90 18.26
C ASP A 61 19.60 9.43 17.17
N SER A 62 20.28 10.40 16.55
CA SER A 62 21.23 10.13 15.47
C SER A 62 22.49 9.39 15.92
N ASP A 63 22.74 9.27 17.23
CA ASP A 63 23.87 8.52 17.76
C ASP A 63 23.55 7.01 17.92
N LEU A 64 22.29 6.61 17.75
CA LEU A 64 21.90 5.19 17.71
C LEU A 64 22.52 4.50 16.49
N LYS A 65 23.19 3.38 16.75
CA LYS A 65 23.79 2.56 15.70
C LYS A 65 22.93 1.35 15.43
N THR A 66 22.53 1.18 14.20
CA THR A 66 21.73 0.05 13.74
C THR A 66 22.58 -0.90 12.90
N THR A 67 22.31 -2.20 13.00
CA THR A 67 22.88 -3.22 12.11
C THR A 67 21.72 -4.03 11.56
N VAL A 68 21.52 -3.98 10.25
CA VAL A 68 20.47 -4.71 9.55
C VAL A 68 20.99 -6.08 9.13
N PHE A 69 20.20 -7.12 9.37
CA PHE A 69 20.49 -8.49 8.95
C PHE A 69 19.51 -8.98 7.88
N ILE A 70 18.30 -8.43 7.86
CA ILE A 70 17.23 -8.80 6.92
C ILE A 70 16.61 -7.52 6.38
N GLU A 71 16.58 -7.41 5.05
CA GLU A 71 16.06 -6.26 4.32
C GLU A 71 14.56 -6.38 4.01
N ASP A 72 13.94 -5.26 3.64
CA ASP A 72 12.54 -5.22 3.20
C ASP A 72 12.29 -6.14 1.99
N GLY A 73 11.18 -6.88 2.04
CA GLY A 73 10.77 -7.83 1.00
C GLY A 73 11.27 -9.26 1.20
N ALA A 74 12.15 -9.49 2.19
CA ALA A 74 12.62 -10.82 2.52
C ALA A 74 11.51 -11.67 3.18
N VAL A 75 11.53 -12.97 2.88
CA VAL A 75 10.74 -13.97 3.61
C VAL A 75 11.39 -14.20 4.98
N VAL A 76 10.60 -14.12 6.04
CA VAL A 76 11.05 -14.30 7.42
C VAL A 76 10.28 -15.40 8.15
N LYS A 77 10.90 -15.97 9.16
CA LYS A 77 10.35 -16.99 10.04
C LYS A 77 10.42 -16.58 11.51
N TYR A 78 9.59 -17.22 12.32
CA TYR A 78 9.66 -17.08 13.78
C TYR A 78 11.11 -17.24 14.29
N GLY A 79 11.57 -16.27 15.07
CA GLY A 79 12.88 -16.26 15.71
C GLY A 79 13.98 -15.57 14.91
N ASP A 80 13.73 -15.23 13.65
CA ASP A 80 14.67 -14.44 12.86
C ASP A 80 14.94 -13.08 13.52
N ILE A 81 16.19 -12.61 13.41
CA ILE A 81 16.61 -11.30 13.90
C ILE A 81 16.73 -10.39 12.69
N ALA A 82 15.85 -9.40 12.59
CA ALA A 82 15.83 -8.49 11.45
C ALA A 82 16.92 -7.42 11.53
N LEU A 83 17.09 -6.83 12.73
CA LEU A 83 18.09 -5.81 13.00
C LEU A 83 18.46 -5.78 14.49
N THR A 84 19.60 -5.17 14.79
CA THR A 84 19.98 -4.74 16.15
C THR A 84 20.17 -3.23 16.19
N VAL A 85 19.92 -2.63 17.35
CA VAL A 85 20.19 -1.22 17.65
C VAL A 85 21.01 -1.11 18.94
N GLU A 86 22.00 -0.24 18.98
CA GLU A 86 22.83 0.04 20.16
C GLU A 86 23.00 1.55 20.39
N GLY A 87 23.06 1.95 21.67
CA GLY A 87 23.24 3.33 22.09
C GLY A 87 22.48 3.64 23.39
N SER A 88 21.98 4.86 23.53
CA SER A 88 21.18 5.30 24.69
C SER A 88 19.96 4.41 24.89
N THR A 89 19.83 3.80 26.07
CA THR A 89 18.67 2.94 26.39
C THR A 89 17.37 3.73 26.41
N HIS A 90 17.39 5.00 26.83
CA HIS A 90 16.22 5.87 26.78
C HIS A 90 15.76 6.09 25.33
N SER A 91 16.69 6.33 24.41
CA SER A 91 16.38 6.55 23.00
C SER A 91 15.86 5.27 22.33
N ILE A 92 16.44 4.11 22.65
CA ILE A 92 15.95 2.81 22.15
C ILE A 92 14.51 2.55 22.60
N LEU A 93 14.21 2.76 23.88
CA LEU A 93 12.88 2.50 24.44
C LEU A 93 11.83 3.50 23.94
N LEU A 94 12.19 4.77 23.78
CA LEU A 94 11.32 5.79 23.19
C LEU A 94 10.96 5.44 21.73
N ALA A 95 11.90 4.87 20.98
CA ALA A 95 11.67 4.44 19.59
C ALA A 95 10.86 3.14 19.46
N GLU A 96 10.88 2.29 20.49
CA GLU A 96 10.41 0.90 20.41
C GLU A 96 8.99 0.80 19.83
N ARG A 97 8.03 1.49 20.44
CA ARG A 97 6.63 1.31 20.10
C ARG A 97 6.32 1.80 18.70
N LEU A 98 6.88 2.95 18.31
CA LEU A 98 6.70 3.51 16.98
C LEU A 98 7.29 2.60 15.90
N VAL A 99 8.51 2.11 16.10
CA VAL A 99 9.17 1.15 15.18
C VAL A 99 8.33 -0.11 15.03
N LEU A 100 7.89 -0.71 16.14
CA LEU A 100 7.08 -1.93 16.12
C LEU A 100 5.73 -1.68 15.41
N ASN A 101 4.99 -0.64 15.78
CA ASN A 101 3.70 -0.34 15.17
C ASN A 101 3.80 -0.19 13.64
N CYS A 102 4.84 0.50 13.16
CA CYS A 102 5.08 0.69 11.74
C CYS A 102 5.45 -0.61 11.03
N MET A 103 6.51 -1.30 11.51
CA MET A 103 7.00 -2.52 10.87
C MET A 103 5.99 -3.65 10.92
N GLN A 104 5.28 -3.83 12.04
CA GLN A 104 4.26 -4.88 12.17
C GLN A 104 3.10 -4.65 11.17
N ARG A 105 2.64 -3.39 11.02
CA ARG A 105 1.60 -3.03 10.04
C ARG A 105 2.07 -3.26 8.61
N MET A 106 3.23 -2.71 8.26
CA MET A 106 3.80 -2.83 6.91
C MET A 106 4.07 -4.30 6.56
N SER A 107 4.67 -5.07 7.47
CA SER A 107 4.95 -6.49 7.28
C SER A 107 3.66 -7.30 7.10
N GLY A 108 2.59 -6.98 7.84
CA GLY A 108 1.28 -7.58 7.63
C GLY A 108 0.73 -7.34 6.21
N ILE A 109 0.86 -6.11 5.70
CA ILE A 109 0.39 -5.72 4.36
C ILE A 109 1.24 -6.42 3.28
N ALA A 110 2.56 -6.40 3.41
CA ALA A 110 3.47 -7.05 2.49
C ALA A 110 3.22 -8.57 2.45
N THR A 111 3.01 -9.20 3.61
CA THR A 111 2.70 -10.63 3.73
C THR A 111 1.38 -10.99 3.04
N LYS A 112 0.33 -10.18 3.22
CA LYS A 112 -0.95 -10.41 2.54
C LYS A 112 -0.81 -10.22 1.04
N THR A 113 -0.15 -9.15 0.61
CA THR A 113 0.08 -8.85 -0.81
C THR A 113 0.85 -9.96 -1.49
N ASN A 114 1.92 -10.45 -0.87
CA ASN A 114 2.74 -11.53 -1.43
C ASN A 114 1.96 -12.83 -1.64
N ARG A 115 1.03 -13.17 -0.74
CA ARG A 115 0.11 -14.30 -0.93
C ARG A 115 -0.77 -14.14 -2.17
N ILE A 116 -1.31 -12.94 -2.40
CA ILE A 116 -2.09 -12.66 -3.61
C ILE A 116 -1.21 -12.75 -4.87
N VAL A 117 -0.04 -12.11 -4.85
CA VAL A 117 0.93 -12.15 -5.96
C VAL A 117 1.32 -13.59 -6.30
N ALA A 118 1.54 -14.44 -5.29
CA ALA A 118 1.84 -15.85 -5.49
C ALA A 118 0.72 -16.59 -6.22
N LYS A 119 -0.56 -16.31 -5.91
CA LYS A 119 -1.72 -16.87 -6.62
C LYS A 119 -1.85 -16.35 -8.05
N LEU A 120 -1.37 -15.14 -8.31
CA LEU A 120 -1.40 -14.51 -9.64
C LEU A 120 -0.22 -14.88 -10.54
N LYS A 121 0.83 -15.54 -10.00
CA LYS A 121 2.06 -15.89 -10.74
C LYS A 121 1.84 -16.63 -12.09
N PRO A 122 0.83 -17.50 -12.26
CA PRO A 122 0.57 -18.15 -13.55
C PRO A 122 -0.03 -17.22 -14.63
N TYR A 123 -0.46 -16.02 -14.26
CA TYR A 123 -1.18 -15.08 -15.13
C TYR A 123 -0.34 -13.81 -15.38
N ASN A 124 -0.75 -13.03 -16.39
CA ASN A 124 -0.16 -11.70 -16.63
C ASN A 124 -0.75 -10.62 -15.72
N THR A 125 -1.81 -10.95 -14.97
CA THR A 125 -2.55 -10.06 -14.09
C THR A 125 -1.71 -9.62 -12.90
N LYS A 126 -1.73 -8.32 -12.58
CA LYS A 126 -1.07 -7.75 -11.40
C LYS A 126 -2.11 -7.26 -10.38
N VAL A 127 -1.78 -7.40 -9.10
CA VAL A 127 -2.64 -6.86 -8.03
C VAL A 127 -2.30 -5.41 -7.74
N LEU A 128 -3.33 -4.58 -7.61
CA LEU A 128 -3.27 -3.17 -7.24
C LEU A 128 -3.83 -2.94 -5.83
N ASP A 129 -3.22 -2.00 -5.12
CA ASP A 129 -3.83 -1.40 -3.94
C ASP A 129 -4.93 -0.39 -4.31
N THR A 130 -5.45 0.36 -3.32
CA THR A 130 -6.46 1.40 -3.54
C THR A 130 -6.21 2.61 -2.65
N ARG A 131 -7.15 3.57 -2.65
CA ARG A 131 -7.19 4.67 -1.69
C ARG A 131 -7.94 4.32 -0.38
N LYS A 132 -8.45 3.09 -0.25
CA LYS A 132 -9.08 2.56 0.98
C LYS A 132 -7.98 2.19 1.99
N THR A 133 -7.32 3.20 2.50
CA THR A 133 -6.15 3.12 3.38
C THR A 133 -6.48 3.74 4.74
N THR A 134 -5.70 3.43 5.77
CA THR A 134 -5.83 4.14 7.04
C THR A 134 -5.52 5.63 6.83
N PRO A 135 -6.33 6.55 7.36
CA PRO A 135 -6.03 7.98 7.31
C PRO A 135 -4.64 8.28 7.88
N GLY A 136 -3.87 9.16 7.22
CA GLY A 136 -2.50 9.50 7.61
C GLY A 136 -1.42 8.48 7.22
N LEU A 137 -1.76 7.20 7.01
CA LEU A 137 -0.77 6.14 6.75
C LEU A 137 -0.66 5.68 5.29
N ARG A 138 -1.40 6.31 4.38
CA ARG A 138 -1.50 5.88 2.97
C ARG A 138 -0.13 5.59 2.34
N TYR A 139 0.83 6.50 2.51
CA TYR A 139 2.14 6.34 1.88
C TYR A 139 2.84 5.05 2.33
N LEU A 140 2.79 4.76 3.63
CA LEU A 140 3.43 3.60 4.26
C LEU A 140 2.74 2.30 3.83
N GLU A 141 1.41 2.32 3.77
CA GLU A 141 0.62 1.15 3.36
C GLU A 141 0.84 0.80 1.88
N LYS A 142 0.84 1.81 0.99
CA LYS A 142 1.15 1.62 -0.43
C LYS A 142 2.59 1.15 -0.63
N TRP A 143 3.53 1.69 0.14
CA TRP A 143 4.91 1.23 0.11
C TRP A 143 5.02 -0.25 0.52
N ALA A 144 4.30 -0.67 1.56
CA ALA A 144 4.24 -2.08 1.97
C ALA A 144 3.62 -3.01 0.91
N VAL A 145 2.62 -2.55 0.15
CA VAL A 145 2.09 -3.30 -1.00
C VAL A 145 3.19 -3.55 -2.04
N VAL A 146 3.97 -2.52 -2.39
CA VAL A 146 5.08 -2.65 -3.33
C VAL A 146 6.14 -3.63 -2.80
N ILE A 147 6.49 -3.55 -1.51
CA ILE A 147 7.42 -4.50 -0.87
C ILE A 147 6.90 -5.94 -0.98
N GLY A 148 5.59 -6.15 -0.83
CA GLY A 148 4.94 -7.45 -1.01
C GLY A 148 4.86 -7.95 -2.45
N GLY A 149 5.29 -7.15 -3.44
CA GLY A 149 5.27 -7.47 -4.87
C GLY A 149 4.00 -7.02 -5.61
N GLY A 150 3.10 -6.29 -4.94
CA GLY A 150 1.96 -5.64 -5.59
C GLY A 150 2.38 -4.37 -6.33
N VAL A 151 1.41 -3.74 -6.98
CA VAL A 151 1.62 -2.48 -7.70
C VAL A 151 0.70 -1.40 -7.11
N ASN A 152 1.16 -0.15 -7.12
CA ASN A 152 0.32 0.96 -6.66
C ASN A 152 -0.64 1.40 -7.77
N HIS A 153 -1.93 1.49 -7.44
CA HIS A 153 -2.86 2.38 -8.12
C HIS A 153 -2.51 3.84 -7.76
N ARG A 154 -3.27 4.82 -8.26
CA ARG A 154 -3.07 6.24 -7.94
C ARG A 154 -2.92 6.48 -6.44
N ILE A 155 -1.99 7.35 -6.07
CA ILE A 155 -1.71 7.76 -4.70
C ILE A 155 -2.86 8.61 -4.15
N GLY A 156 -3.40 9.52 -4.97
CA GLY A 156 -4.37 10.50 -4.53
C GLY A 156 -5.42 10.84 -5.59
N LEU A 157 -6.09 11.98 -5.40
CA LEU A 157 -6.99 12.53 -6.42
C LEU A 157 -6.22 13.32 -7.50
N TYR A 158 -4.93 13.58 -7.27
CA TYR A 158 -4.14 14.55 -8.03
C TYR A 158 -3.30 13.91 -9.15
N ASP A 159 -3.07 12.60 -9.12
CA ASP A 159 -2.12 11.89 -9.97
C ASP A 159 -2.76 10.98 -11.02
N MET A 160 -4.09 10.83 -10.98
CA MET A 160 -4.86 10.18 -12.04
C MET A 160 -6.33 10.57 -11.98
N ILE A 161 -6.94 10.81 -13.15
CA ILE A 161 -8.38 10.99 -13.28
C ILE A 161 -9.03 9.60 -13.25
N LEU A 162 -9.97 9.40 -12.33
CA LEU A 162 -10.80 8.20 -12.27
C LEU A 162 -12.26 8.63 -12.32
N ILE A 163 -12.87 8.43 -13.49
CA ILE A 163 -14.28 8.70 -13.74
C ILE A 163 -15.07 7.52 -13.16
N LYS A 164 -15.87 7.81 -12.14
CA LYS A 164 -16.78 6.83 -11.49
C LYS A 164 -18.22 7.07 -11.91
N ASP A 165 -19.10 6.13 -11.58
CA ASP A 165 -20.55 6.19 -11.73
C ASP A 165 -21.16 7.58 -11.46
N ASN A 166 -20.90 8.16 -10.29
CA ASN A 166 -21.44 9.44 -9.88
C ASN A 166 -20.97 10.58 -10.81
N HIS A 167 -19.74 10.52 -11.33
CA HIS A 167 -19.23 11.52 -12.28
C HIS A 167 -19.91 11.41 -13.63
N VAL A 168 -20.17 10.18 -14.09
CA VAL A 168 -20.93 9.90 -15.32
C VAL A 168 -22.35 10.47 -15.19
N ASP A 169 -23.01 10.20 -14.07
CA ASP A 169 -24.36 10.69 -13.80
C ASP A 169 -24.42 12.23 -13.77
N TYR A 170 -23.48 12.88 -13.07
CA TYR A 170 -23.41 14.35 -13.03
C TYR A 170 -22.99 15.00 -14.35
N ALA A 171 -22.19 14.32 -15.18
CA ALA A 171 -21.80 14.80 -16.51
C ALA A 171 -22.89 14.58 -17.57
N GLY A 172 -23.95 13.84 -17.24
CA GLY A 172 -25.02 13.50 -18.18
C GLY A 172 -24.62 12.45 -19.21
N GLY A 173 -23.73 11.52 -18.86
CA GLY A 173 -23.36 10.36 -19.69
C GLY A 173 -21.86 10.14 -19.84
N ILE A 174 -21.49 8.93 -20.30
CA ILE A 174 -20.10 8.46 -20.40
C ILE A 174 -19.29 9.33 -21.37
N ALA A 175 -19.84 9.56 -22.56
CA ALA A 175 -19.17 10.36 -23.59
C ALA A 175 -18.87 11.79 -23.10
N ASN A 176 -19.81 12.40 -22.38
CA ASN A 176 -19.65 13.74 -21.82
C ASN A 176 -18.56 13.76 -20.74
N ALA A 177 -18.54 12.77 -19.84
CA ALA A 177 -17.53 12.67 -18.79
C ALA A 177 -16.11 12.52 -19.36
N ILE A 178 -15.94 11.62 -20.36
CA ILE A 178 -14.65 11.41 -21.04
C ILE A 178 -14.20 12.68 -21.77
N THR A 179 -15.10 13.31 -22.51
CA THR A 179 -14.79 14.55 -23.26
C THR A 179 -14.38 15.67 -22.31
N ALA A 180 -15.13 15.87 -21.22
CA ALA A 180 -14.82 16.89 -20.21
C ALA A 180 -13.46 16.65 -19.54
N ALA A 181 -13.13 15.39 -19.22
CA ALA A 181 -11.83 15.03 -18.64
C ALA A 181 -10.66 15.33 -19.61
N ASN A 182 -10.80 15.00 -20.89
CA ASN A 182 -9.78 15.28 -21.90
C ASN A 182 -9.62 16.78 -22.19
N ASN A 183 -10.72 17.53 -22.24
CA ASN A 183 -10.68 18.99 -22.37
C ASN A 183 -9.95 19.62 -21.18
N TYR A 184 -10.26 19.17 -19.95
CA TYR A 184 -9.56 19.63 -18.75
C TYR A 184 -8.05 19.40 -18.82
N LEU A 185 -7.60 18.23 -19.28
CA LEU A 185 -6.16 17.97 -19.46
C LEU A 185 -5.52 18.92 -20.48
N THR A 186 -6.21 19.18 -21.59
CA THR A 186 -5.74 20.09 -22.64
C THR A 186 -5.66 21.54 -22.13
N GLU A 187 -6.71 22.03 -21.49
CA GLU A 187 -6.81 23.40 -20.97
C GLU A 187 -5.80 23.68 -19.85
N THR A 188 -5.56 22.69 -18.99
CA THR A 188 -4.63 22.84 -17.86
C THR A 188 -3.19 22.45 -18.19
N GLY A 189 -2.94 21.85 -19.36
CA GLY A 189 -1.63 21.31 -19.76
C GLY A 189 -1.17 20.15 -18.89
N LYS A 190 -2.08 19.46 -18.20
CA LYS A 190 -1.75 18.31 -17.33
C LYS A 190 -1.60 17.04 -18.18
N SER A 191 -0.64 16.20 -17.79
CA SER A 191 -0.46 14.86 -18.37
C SER A 191 -0.79 13.83 -17.30
N LEU A 192 -2.09 13.55 -17.13
CA LEU A 192 -2.60 12.52 -16.21
C LEU A 192 -3.29 11.43 -17.02
N GLN A 193 -3.20 10.18 -16.56
CA GLN A 193 -4.00 9.11 -17.13
C GLN A 193 -5.48 9.28 -16.76
N ILE A 194 -6.36 8.81 -17.64
CA ILE A 194 -7.81 8.73 -17.45
C ILE A 194 -8.21 7.26 -17.37
N GLU A 195 -8.71 6.88 -16.20
CA GLU A 195 -9.42 5.62 -15.99
C GLU A 195 -10.93 5.88 -15.89
N ILE A 196 -11.74 4.99 -16.46
CA ILE A 196 -13.19 5.02 -16.30
C ILE A 196 -13.73 3.69 -15.76
N GLU A 197 -14.64 3.80 -14.80
CA GLU A 197 -15.39 2.69 -14.22
C GLU A 197 -16.66 2.45 -15.04
N VAL A 198 -16.92 1.19 -15.38
CA VAL A 198 -18.15 0.75 -16.05
C VAL A 198 -18.82 -0.36 -15.24
N ARG A 199 -20.14 -0.35 -15.20
CA ARG A 199 -20.98 -1.25 -14.39
C ARG A 199 -21.56 -2.42 -15.19
N ASN A 200 -21.59 -2.31 -16.51
CA ASN A 200 -22.19 -3.30 -17.40
C ASN A 200 -21.66 -3.18 -18.84
N LEU A 201 -22.03 -4.13 -19.69
CA LEU A 201 -21.57 -4.18 -21.08
C LEU A 201 -22.11 -3.03 -21.96
N ALA A 202 -23.24 -2.42 -21.61
CA ALA A 202 -23.75 -1.27 -22.36
C ALA A 202 -22.84 -0.05 -22.14
N GLU A 203 -22.51 0.24 -20.88
CA GLU A 203 -21.55 1.28 -20.52
C GLU A 203 -20.17 1.03 -21.13
N LEU A 204 -19.70 -0.23 -21.12
CA LEU A 204 -18.46 -0.62 -21.78
C LEU A 204 -18.48 -0.26 -23.27
N ASN A 205 -19.57 -0.57 -23.98
CA ASN A 205 -19.70 -0.26 -25.40
C ASN A 205 -19.69 1.26 -25.66
N GLU A 206 -20.27 2.07 -24.77
CA GLU A 206 -20.18 3.53 -24.87
C GLU A 206 -18.74 4.04 -24.70
N VAL A 207 -17.98 3.49 -23.76
CA VAL A 207 -16.55 3.82 -23.59
C VAL A 207 -15.77 3.43 -24.84
N LEU A 208 -16.00 2.23 -25.38
CA LEU A 208 -15.30 1.73 -26.56
C LEU A 208 -15.61 2.56 -27.83
N ALA A 209 -16.83 3.08 -27.95
CA ALA A 209 -17.23 3.97 -29.02
C ALA A 209 -16.63 5.38 -28.87
N THR A 210 -16.49 5.86 -27.63
CA THR A 210 -15.95 7.20 -27.32
C THR A 210 -14.42 7.25 -27.41
N GLY A 211 -13.73 6.23 -26.88
CA GLY A 211 -12.27 6.19 -26.79
C GLY A 211 -11.68 7.20 -25.81
N ASN A 212 -10.42 7.61 -26.03
CA ASN A 212 -9.70 8.64 -25.27
C ASN A 212 -9.66 8.42 -23.74
N VAL A 213 -9.50 7.17 -23.33
CA VAL A 213 -9.18 6.76 -21.95
C VAL A 213 -7.99 5.80 -21.98
N ASP A 214 -7.24 5.72 -20.89
CA ASP A 214 -6.07 4.85 -20.76
C ASP A 214 -6.44 3.47 -20.21
N ARG A 215 -7.44 3.42 -19.34
CA ARG A 215 -7.84 2.21 -18.61
C ARG A 215 -9.35 2.13 -18.41
N ILE A 216 -9.88 0.90 -18.45
CA ILE A 216 -11.28 0.59 -18.15
C ILE A 216 -11.34 -0.32 -16.92
N MET A 217 -12.04 0.14 -15.88
CA MET A 217 -12.35 -0.63 -14.69
C MET A 217 -13.73 -1.29 -14.83
N LEU A 218 -13.75 -2.63 -14.77
CA LEU A 218 -14.94 -3.47 -14.82
C LEU A 218 -15.42 -3.70 -13.38
N ASP A 219 -16.31 -2.84 -12.88
CA ASP A 219 -16.72 -2.83 -11.47
C ASP A 219 -17.83 -3.85 -11.18
N ASN A 220 -17.56 -4.75 -10.21
CA ASN A 220 -18.49 -5.78 -9.74
C ASN A 220 -19.05 -6.70 -10.86
N PHE A 221 -18.28 -6.94 -11.93
CA PHE A 221 -18.67 -7.91 -12.95
C PHE A 221 -18.58 -9.33 -12.41
N GLU A 222 -19.62 -10.13 -12.69
CA GLU A 222 -19.58 -11.58 -12.51
C GLU A 222 -18.64 -12.22 -13.55
N LEU A 223 -17.97 -13.32 -13.19
CA LEU A 223 -16.92 -13.95 -14.02
C LEU A 223 -17.31 -14.20 -15.49
N PRO A 224 -18.53 -14.69 -15.83
CA PRO A 224 -18.91 -14.89 -17.24
C PRO A 224 -18.95 -13.56 -18.02
N LYS A 225 -19.54 -12.52 -17.42
CA LYS A 225 -19.62 -11.18 -18.04
C LYS A 225 -18.26 -10.49 -18.07
N LEU A 226 -17.43 -10.73 -17.05
CA LEU A 226 -16.06 -10.19 -17.01
C LEU A 226 -15.25 -10.74 -18.19
N LYS A 227 -15.33 -12.05 -18.43
CA LYS A 227 -14.67 -12.69 -19.57
C LYS A 227 -15.18 -12.14 -20.89
N GLU A 228 -16.49 -12.03 -21.06
CA GLU A 228 -17.11 -11.41 -22.24
C GLU A 228 -16.62 -9.96 -22.44
N ALA A 229 -16.57 -9.16 -21.37
CA ALA A 229 -16.08 -7.79 -21.42
C ALA A 229 -14.62 -7.70 -21.88
N VAL A 230 -13.74 -8.56 -21.34
CA VAL A 230 -12.32 -8.62 -21.75
C VAL A 230 -12.20 -9.03 -23.23
N GLU A 231 -12.98 -10.01 -23.68
CA GLU A 231 -13.03 -10.43 -25.09
C GLU A 231 -13.50 -9.29 -26.02
N ILE A 232 -14.50 -8.50 -25.61
CA ILE A 232 -14.98 -7.33 -26.36
C ILE A 232 -13.92 -6.22 -26.42
N ILE A 233 -13.20 -5.98 -25.31
CA ILE A 233 -12.12 -4.99 -25.25
C ILE A 233 -10.98 -5.40 -26.20
N ASN A 234 -10.68 -6.70 -26.28
CA ASN A 234 -9.71 -7.31 -27.21
C ASN A 234 -8.34 -6.60 -27.18
N GLY A 235 -7.85 -6.29 -25.99
CA GLY A 235 -6.53 -5.65 -25.79
C GLY A 235 -6.43 -4.19 -26.25
N ARG A 236 -7.54 -3.54 -26.61
CA ARG A 236 -7.54 -2.12 -27.02
C ARG A 236 -7.27 -1.14 -25.87
N PHE A 237 -7.60 -1.55 -24.65
CA PHE A 237 -7.45 -0.76 -23.43
C PHE A 237 -6.88 -1.63 -22.33
N THR A 238 -6.17 -1.00 -21.39
CA THR A 238 -5.79 -1.66 -20.13
C THR A 238 -7.06 -1.96 -19.34
N THR A 239 -7.15 -3.16 -18.80
CA THR A 239 -8.32 -3.64 -18.05
C THR A 239 -8.02 -3.79 -16.56
N GLU A 240 -8.98 -3.40 -15.73
CA GLU A 240 -8.93 -3.60 -14.28
C GLU A 240 -10.23 -4.23 -13.79
N ALA A 241 -10.16 -5.30 -13.00
CA ALA A 241 -11.30 -5.83 -12.26
C ALA A 241 -11.30 -5.31 -10.82
N SER A 242 -12.47 -4.90 -10.33
CA SER A 242 -12.67 -4.40 -8.98
C SER A 242 -14.00 -4.90 -8.41
N GLY A 243 -14.08 -4.99 -7.08
CA GLY A 243 -15.33 -5.25 -6.35
C GLY A 243 -15.55 -6.73 -5.99
N GLY A 244 -15.73 -6.99 -4.69
CA GLY A 244 -16.00 -8.36 -4.17
C GLY A 244 -14.83 -9.36 -4.30
N ILE A 245 -13.65 -8.92 -4.72
CA ILE A 245 -12.49 -9.79 -4.95
C ILE A 245 -11.76 -10.04 -3.62
N VAL A 246 -11.52 -11.31 -3.32
CA VAL A 246 -10.88 -11.82 -2.10
C VAL A 246 -9.78 -12.83 -2.46
N GLU A 247 -8.98 -13.23 -1.47
CA GLU A 247 -7.86 -14.15 -1.69
C GLU A 247 -8.32 -15.49 -2.29
N GLU A 248 -9.53 -15.94 -1.98
CA GLU A 248 -10.10 -17.21 -2.42
C GLU A 248 -10.47 -17.22 -3.90
N ASN A 249 -10.94 -16.10 -4.46
CA ASN A 249 -11.46 -16.01 -5.83
C ASN A 249 -10.55 -15.21 -6.78
N VAL A 250 -9.48 -14.58 -6.29
CA VAL A 250 -8.62 -13.70 -7.11
C VAL A 250 -8.06 -14.37 -8.38
N ALA A 251 -7.77 -15.68 -8.31
CA ALA A 251 -7.30 -16.43 -9.47
C ALA A 251 -8.39 -16.56 -10.54
N ASP A 252 -9.66 -16.71 -10.16
CA ASP A 252 -10.77 -16.83 -11.12
C ASP A 252 -10.90 -15.55 -11.94
N TYR A 253 -10.79 -14.38 -11.31
CA TYR A 253 -10.76 -13.08 -12.00
C TYR A 253 -9.56 -12.97 -12.95
N ALA A 254 -8.39 -13.45 -12.55
CA ALA A 254 -7.20 -13.45 -13.41
C ALA A 254 -7.35 -14.37 -14.63
N THR A 255 -8.08 -15.48 -14.52
CA THR A 255 -8.36 -16.37 -15.66
C THR A 255 -9.21 -15.71 -16.75
N CYS A 256 -9.98 -14.67 -16.41
CA CYS A 256 -10.72 -13.87 -17.39
C CYS A 256 -9.80 -13.01 -18.27
N GLY A 257 -8.51 -12.87 -17.92
CA GLY A 257 -7.51 -12.19 -18.74
C GLY A 257 -7.38 -10.70 -18.49
N VAL A 258 -7.83 -10.19 -17.33
CA VAL A 258 -7.63 -8.78 -16.96
C VAL A 258 -6.16 -8.45 -16.67
N ASP A 259 -5.73 -7.23 -17.00
CA ASP A 259 -4.35 -6.78 -16.74
C ASP A 259 -4.12 -6.52 -15.25
N PHE A 260 -5.14 -5.98 -14.58
CA PHE A 260 -5.08 -5.62 -13.17
C PHE A 260 -6.29 -6.11 -12.38
N ILE A 261 -6.07 -6.35 -11.10
CA ILE A 261 -7.10 -6.57 -10.10
C ILE A 261 -6.83 -5.60 -8.94
N SER A 262 -7.77 -4.72 -8.59
CA SER A 262 -7.61 -3.86 -7.42
C SER A 262 -8.32 -4.41 -6.18
N MET A 263 -7.59 -4.44 -5.06
CA MET A 263 -8.04 -5.03 -3.81
C MET A 263 -7.85 -4.06 -2.65
N GLY A 264 -8.94 -3.43 -2.21
CA GLY A 264 -8.92 -2.58 -1.00
C GLY A 264 -8.48 -3.34 0.25
N ALA A 265 -8.79 -4.64 0.32
CA ALA A 265 -8.48 -5.48 1.47
C ALA A 265 -6.97 -5.62 1.74
N LEU A 266 -6.10 -5.24 0.79
CA LEU A 266 -4.65 -5.19 1.00
C LEU A 266 -4.21 -4.13 2.00
N THR A 267 -5.03 -3.09 2.24
CA THR A 267 -4.66 -1.96 3.11
C THR A 267 -5.63 -1.77 4.27
N HIS A 268 -6.95 -1.88 4.06
CA HIS A 268 -7.93 -1.65 5.15
C HIS A 268 -8.25 -2.88 6.01
N SER A 269 -7.90 -4.09 5.57
CA SER A 269 -8.24 -5.34 6.27
C SER A 269 -7.03 -6.26 6.38
N VAL A 270 -6.09 -5.87 7.23
CA VAL A 270 -4.82 -6.57 7.42
C VAL A 270 -4.56 -6.82 8.89
N LYS A 271 -4.15 -8.04 9.20
CA LYS A 271 -3.58 -8.41 10.50
C LYS A 271 -2.10 -8.03 10.48
N SER A 272 -1.65 -7.24 11.43
CA SER A 272 -0.23 -6.93 11.63
C SER A 272 0.56 -8.21 11.91
N LEU A 273 1.80 -8.27 11.39
CA LEU A 273 2.74 -9.37 11.66
C LEU A 273 3.38 -9.16 13.02
N ASP A 274 3.43 -10.18 13.87
CA ASP A 274 3.97 -10.02 15.23
C ASP A 274 5.51 -9.87 15.24
N LEU A 275 6.00 -8.86 15.95
CA LEU A 275 7.41 -8.50 16.09
C LEU A 275 7.68 -8.04 17.53
N SER A 276 8.89 -8.23 18.04
CA SER A 276 9.29 -7.67 19.34
C SER A 276 10.69 -7.07 19.30
N LEU A 277 10.90 -5.94 19.97
CA LEU A 277 12.22 -5.38 20.23
C LEU A 277 12.62 -5.78 21.66
N LYS A 278 13.76 -6.46 21.83
CA LYS A 278 14.18 -6.93 23.15
C LYS A 278 15.63 -6.58 23.45
N ALA A 279 15.88 -6.09 24.66
CA ALA A 279 17.21 -5.92 25.20
C ALA A 279 17.96 -7.27 25.26
N PHE A 280 19.28 -7.24 25.07
CA PHE A 280 20.15 -8.41 25.15
C PHE A 280 21.59 -8.05 25.51
#